data_AF-A0A957WGD3-F1
#
_entry.id   AF-A0A957WGD3-F1
#
_cell.length_a   1.000
_cell.length_b   1.000
_cell.length_c   1.000
_cell.angle_alpha   90.00
_cell.angle_beta   90.00
_cell.angle_gamma   90.00
#
_symmetry.space_group_name_H-M   'P 1'
#
loop_
_entity.id
_entity.type
_entity.pdbx_description
1 polymer ?
#
loop_
_entity_poly.entity_id
_entity_poly.type
_entity_poly.pdbx_seq_one_letter_code
_entity_poly.pdbx_strand_id
1 'polypeptide(L)'
;MTRPKIFLISILVVLIVSGCSKSIKLSRLPPIATQDTAAQANQPANVEPQPALAETDIQPAQINRPVDVAPPQEAAEMDTQPTPQFTLVSAETTAATETDCPTDHFLDVSTYTQGTIQPQLNVTCTSDTVIVESNGIPNFEFVQITPNALQSQSSRWQFPLHPTMADAPTDIPLLGPIAVAVNGLPIYGPNEAPNQDYGDPYLDQILDYCNGHTGPRGDYHFHARPDCLFEDMDGNVSLVIAYAFDGYPILAPYICVDTVCSQTKEVQSSWQRTSDVRNAWEAHEYVAGSGDLDQCNGMVALDGSYRYYATDTFPYFLGCYRGQATVAPGPGGNGPGRDAPTQGNQPAGGGQPGAGPPANGLGQQPAPPPGQPGQGPDLAAVAAQLGVSEADLRAALGPPPPDLAAAAAQLGVSEANLRAALGPPPGRGGN
;
A
#
# COMPACT_ATOMS: atom_id res chain seq x y z
N MET A 1 1.72 70.34 -14.29
CA MET A 1 2.57 70.90 -13.22
C MET A 1 2.27 70.17 -11.93
N THR A 2 3.32 69.58 -11.34
CA THR A 2 3.54 69.17 -9.94
C THR A 2 2.51 68.30 -9.20
N ARG A 3 2.86 67.00 -9.07
CA ARG A 3 2.42 66.03 -8.04
C ARG A 3 3.11 66.29 -6.69
N PRO A 4 2.50 65.99 -5.52
CA PRO A 4 3.18 66.03 -4.23
C PRO A 4 3.93 64.72 -3.93
N LYS A 5 5.10 64.85 -3.29
CA LYS A 5 6.01 63.78 -2.90
C LYS A 5 5.66 63.22 -1.52
N ILE A 6 5.62 61.90 -1.41
CA ILE A 6 5.52 61.13 -0.15
C ILE A 6 6.92 60.99 0.44
N PHE A 7 7.09 61.32 1.72
CA PHE A 7 8.30 61.11 2.51
C PHE A 7 8.33 59.67 3.05
N LEU A 8 9.37 58.90 2.70
CA LEU A 8 9.72 57.66 3.40
C LEU A 8 10.65 57.99 4.58
N ILE A 9 10.30 57.48 5.76
CA ILE A 9 11.12 57.47 6.97
C ILE A 9 11.86 56.13 7.01
N SER A 10 13.19 56.17 6.89
CA SER A 10 14.07 55.02 7.15
C SER A 10 14.49 55.02 8.62
N ILE A 11 14.09 53.99 9.36
CA ILE A 11 14.53 53.74 10.74
C ILE A 11 15.81 52.90 10.69
N LEU A 12 16.89 53.47 11.20
CA LEU A 12 18.19 52.86 11.44
C LEU A 12 18.17 52.20 12.83
N VAL A 13 18.24 50.87 12.91
CA VAL A 13 18.39 50.14 14.16
C VAL A 13 19.88 49.90 14.43
N VAL A 14 20.39 50.54 15.48
CA VAL A 14 21.74 50.36 16.03
C VAL A 14 21.67 49.26 17.09
N LEU A 15 22.35 48.14 16.85
CA LEU A 15 22.54 47.07 17.83
C LEU A 15 23.78 47.35 18.70
N ILE A 16 23.54 47.60 19.99
CA ILE A 16 24.56 47.71 21.03
C ILE A 16 24.90 46.30 21.51
N VAL A 17 26.13 45.83 21.28
CA VAL A 17 26.67 44.60 21.89
C VAL A 17 27.53 45.01 23.08
N SER A 18 27.01 44.81 24.30
CA SER A 18 27.76 44.99 25.54
C SER A 18 28.52 43.71 25.87
N GLY A 19 29.84 43.81 25.95
CA GLY A 19 30.75 42.73 26.27
C GLY A 19 30.69 42.28 27.74
N CYS A 20 30.96 41.00 27.95
CA CYS A 20 31.36 40.43 29.23
C CYS A 20 32.50 39.44 28.96
N SER A 21 33.74 39.88 29.15
CA SER A 21 34.95 39.07 29.00
C SER A 21 35.17 38.21 30.24
N LYS A 22 35.14 36.88 30.09
CA LYS A 22 35.80 35.95 31.02
C LYS A 22 36.79 35.08 30.26
N SER A 23 38.05 35.23 30.64
CA SER A 23 39.19 34.46 30.16
C SER A 23 39.06 32.99 30.56
N ILE A 24 39.04 32.08 29.59
CA ILE A 24 39.26 30.65 29.81
C ILE A 24 40.62 30.29 29.25
N LYS A 25 41.48 29.76 30.13
CA LYS A 25 42.81 29.26 29.82
C LYS A 25 42.71 28.06 28.88
N LEU A 26 43.34 28.19 27.70
CA LEU A 26 43.51 27.12 26.73
C LEU A 26 44.51 26.09 27.30
N SER A 27 43.99 24.99 27.83
CA SER A 27 44.79 23.87 28.31
C SER A 27 44.97 22.89 27.17
N ARG A 28 46.24 22.63 26.81
CA ARG A 28 46.66 21.67 25.77
C ARG A 28 46.10 20.28 26.09
N LEU A 29 45.28 19.75 25.20
CA LEU A 29 44.89 18.34 25.18
C LEU A 29 46.08 17.51 24.62
N PRO A 30 46.44 16.37 25.24
CA PRO A 30 47.45 15.47 24.71
C PRO A 30 46.93 14.74 23.46
N PRO A 31 47.81 14.35 22.52
CA PRO A 31 47.41 13.67 21.29
C PRO A 31 46.86 12.27 21.61
N ILE A 32 45.66 11.97 21.10
CA ILE A 32 45.10 10.62 21.11
C ILE A 32 45.85 9.80 20.07
N ALA A 33 46.47 8.72 20.53
CA ALA A 33 47.20 7.77 19.72
C ALA A 33 46.26 7.10 18.70
N THR A 34 46.64 7.18 17.43
CA THR A 34 46.16 6.31 16.36
C THR A 34 46.61 4.89 16.67
N GLN A 35 45.67 3.99 16.96
CA GLN A 35 45.96 2.56 16.89
C GLN A 35 45.74 2.09 15.46
N ASP A 36 46.86 1.76 14.82
CA ASP A 36 46.95 0.88 13.68
C ASP A 36 46.26 -0.45 14.01
N THR A 37 45.16 -0.75 13.33
CA THR A 37 44.75 -2.14 13.09
C THR A 37 45.04 -2.44 11.64
N ALA A 38 46.23 -2.99 11.42
CA ALA A 38 46.64 -3.60 10.17
C ALA A 38 45.68 -4.74 9.80
N ALA A 39 45.17 -4.69 8.57
CA ALA A 39 44.51 -5.80 7.92
C ALA A 39 45.48 -6.98 7.83
N GLN A 40 45.19 -8.06 8.56
CA GLN A 40 45.84 -9.34 8.35
C GLN A 40 45.07 -10.10 7.28
N ALA A 41 45.71 -10.21 6.11
CA ALA A 41 45.34 -11.10 5.04
C ALA A 41 45.43 -12.55 5.52
N ASN A 42 44.31 -13.28 5.50
CA ASN A 42 44.31 -14.74 5.58
C ASN A 42 44.32 -15.30 4.16
N GLN A 43 45.34 -16.09 3.86
CA GLN A 43 45.50 -16.84 2.63
C GLN A 43 44.44 -17.95 2.49
N PRO A 44 43.98 -18.25 1.27
CA PRO A 44 43.11 -19.40 1.02
C PRO A 44 43.91 -20.71 1.09
N ALA A 45 43.25 -21.74 1.64
CA ALA A 45 43.78 -23.08 1.75
C ALA A 45 44.00 -23.75 0.38
N ASN A 46 45.11 -24.46 0.30
CA ASN A 46 45.52 -25.39 -0.75
C ASN A 46 44.45 -26.48 -1.00
N VAL A 47 43.97 -26.61 -2.23
CA VAL A 47 43.39 -27.86 -2.74
C VAL A 47 44.12 -28.20 -4.04
N GLU A 48 44.74 -29.38 -4.02
CA GLU A 48 45.54 -29.97 -5.09
C GLU A 48 44.67 -30.38 -6.30
N PRO A 49 45.15 -30.25 -7.54
CA PRO A 49 44.34 -30.49 -8.74
C PRO A 49 44.48 -31.91 -9.29
N GLN A 50 43.41 -32.48 -9.87
CA GLN A 50 43.36 -33.34 -11.08
C GLN A 50 42.04 -34.14 -11.16
N PRO A 51 41.60 -34.69 -12.32
CA PRO A 51 42.04 -34.46 -13.70
C PRO A 51 40.89 -34.08 -14.67
N ALA A 52 41.25 -33.51 -15.82
CA ALA A 52 40.35 -33.24 -16.94
C ALA A 52 39.96 -34.53 -17.68
N LEU A 53 38.68 -34.66 -18.06
CA LEU A 53 38.20 -35.67 -19.00
C LEU A 53 37.29 -35.04 -20.07
N ALA A 54 37.79 -35.11 -21.31
CA ALA A 54 37.12 -35.24 -22.60
C ALA A 54 36.15 -34.12 -23.07
N GLU A 55 36.69 -33.26 -23.94
CA GLU A 55 35.95 -32.56 -24.99
C GLU A 55 35.41 -33.56 -26.01
N THR A 56 34.12 -33.46 -26.35
CA THR A 56 33.57 -34.02 -27.59
C THR A 56 33.30 -32.93 -28.60
N ASP A 57 34.05 -33.05 -29.68
CA ASP A 57 34.11 -32.34 -30.94
C ASP A 57 32.74 -32.27 -31.65
N ILE A 58 32.26 -31.07 -32.00
CA ILE A 58 31.22 -30.86 -33.01
C ILE A 58 31.75 -29.85 -34.02
N GLN A 59 32.15 -30.36 -35.21
CA GLN A 59 32.49 -29.53 -36.37
C GLN A 59 31.23 -28.94 -37.05
N PRO A 60 31.36 -27.77 -37.72
CA PRO A 60 30.24 -27.07 -38.35
C PRO A 60 29.98 -27.57 -39.78
N ALA A 61 28.70 -27.77 -40.14
CA ALA A 61 28.28 -28.04 -41.51
C ALA A 61 27.55 -26.81 -42.09
N GLN A 62 28.20 -26.19 -43.08
CA GLN A 62 27.64 -25.24 -44.04
C GLN A 62 26.85 -26.00 -45.12
N ILE A 63 25.58 -25.66 -45.37
CA ILE A 63 24.96 -25.86 -46.68
C ILE A 63 23.99 -24.72 -46.97
N ASN A 64 24.41 -23.77 -47.80
CA ASN A 64 23.55 -22.80 -48.48
C ASN A 64 22.65 -23.52 -49.50
N ARG A 65 21.38 -23.10 -49.65
CA ARG A 65 20.72 -22.88 -50.95
C ARG A 65 19.44 -22.02 -50.81
N PRO A 66 19.12 -21.18 -51.81
CA PRO A 66 18.11 -20.12 -51.73
C PRO A 66 16.69 -20.64 -52.02
N VAL A 67 15.68 -20.03 -51.41
CA VAL A 67 14.26 -20.26 -51.71
C VAL A 67 13.75 -19.08 -52.55
N ASP A 68 13.24 -19.41 -53.73
CA ASP A 68 12.64 -18.50 -54.70
C ASP A 68 11.32 -17.89 -54.17
N VAL A 69 11.16 -16.58 -54.37
CA VAL A 69 9.94 -15.82 -54.10
C VAL A 69 9.05 -15.86 -55.33
N ALA A 70 7.83 -16.38 -55.19
CA ALA A 70 6.79 -16.31 -56.22
C ALA A 70 5.93 -15.02 -56.07
N PRO A 71 5.39 -14.45 -57.15
CA PRO A 71 4.72 -13.15 -57.16
C PRO A 71 3.23 -13.22 -56.73
N PRO A 72 2.61 -12.08 -56.37
CA PRO A 72 1.25 -12.05 -55.85
C PRO A 72 0.20 -12.17 -56.97
N GLN A 73 -0.85 -12.97 -56.73
CA GLN A 73 -2.04 -12.99 -57.56
C GLN A 73 -3.18 -12.18 -56.92
N GLU A 74 -3.59 -11.16 -57.67
CA GLU A 74 -4.93 -10.61 -57.92
C GLU A 74 -6.05 -10.69 -56.85
N ALA A 75 -6.61 -9.51 -56.58
CA ALA A 75 -7.73 -9.24 -55.70
C ALA A 75 -9.06 -9.80 -56.23
N ALA A 76 -9.86 -10.38 -55.32
CA ALA A 76 -11.27 -10.65 -55.54
C ALA A 76 -12.09 -10.04 -54.38
N GLU A 77 -12.84 -9.01 -54.76
CA GLU A 77 -14.13 -8.49 -54.26
C GLU A 77 -14.51 -8.70 -52.77
N MET A 78 -14.48 -7.58 -52.04
CA MET A 78 -15.00 -7.42 -50.68
C MET A 78 -16.50 -7.13 -50.72
N ASP A 79 -17.30 -8.08 -50.21
CA ASP A 79 -18.74 -7.92 -49.97
C ASP A 79 -18.99 -6.96 -48.80
N THR A 80 -19.78 -5.92 -49.04
CA THR A 80 -20.08 -4.85 -48.09
C THR A 80 -21.33 -5.19 -47.28
N GLN A 81 -21.17 -5.64 -46.03
CA GLN A 81 -22.25 -5.60 -45.04
C GLN A 81 -22.28 -4.26 -44.30
N PRO A 82 -23.47 -3.68 -44.05
CA PRO A 82 -23.60 -2.33 -43.50
C PRO A 82 -23.30 -2.29 -41.99
N THR A 83 -22.49 -1.30 -41.61
CA THR A 83 -22.19 -0.89 -40.24
C THR A 83 -23.47 -0.48 -39.50
N PRO A 84 -23.73 -0.93 -38.26
CA PRO A 84 -24.83 -0.40 -37.46
C PRO A 84 -24.52 1.05 -37.08
N GLN A 85 -25.33 1.98 -37.56
CA GLN A 85 -25.31 3.38 -37.16
C GLN A 85 -25.98 3.50 -35.78
N PHE A 86 -25.18 3.72 -34.73
CA PHE A 86 -25.71 4.15 -33.45
C PHE A 86 -26.00 5.66 -33.51
N THR A 87 -27.29 5.99 -33.54
CA THR A 87 -27.78 7.36 -33.43
C THR A 87 -27.51 7.89 -32.03
N LEU A 88 -26.74 8.98 -31.93
CA LEU A 88 -26.52 9.70 -30.67
C LEU A 88 -27.84 10.33 -30.22
N VAL A 89 -28.48 9.74 -29.21
CA VAL A 89 -29.54 10.40 -28.46
C VAL A 89 -28.85 11.38 -27.51
N SER A 90 -29.17 12.67 -27.65
CA SER A 90 -28.69 13.71 -26.75
C SER A 90 -29.15 13.40 -25.33
N ALA A 91 -28.20 13.20 -24.42
CA ALA A 91 -28.47 13.12 -23.00
C ALA A 91 -28.95 14.50 -22.53
N GLU A 92 -30.23 14.60 -22.21
CA GLU A 92 -30.73 15.72 -21.43
C GLU A 92 -30.03 15.68 -20.07
N THR A 93 -29.30 16.74 -19.75
CA THR A 93 -28.74 16.99 -18.42
C THR A 93 -29.89 17.09 -17.42
N THR A 94 -30.25 15.96 -16.84
CA THR A 94 -30.97 15.91 -15.58
C THR A 94 -29.93 16.01 -14.48
N ALA A 95 -30.04 17.06 -13.67
CA ALA A 95 -29.29 17.15 -12.42
C ALA A 95 -29.61 15.91 -11.59
N ALA A 96 -28.58 15.12 -11.26
CA ALA A 96 -28.72 13.91 -10.46
C ALA A 96 -29.36 14.28 -9.10
N THR A 97 -30.55 13.77 -8.85
CA THR A 97 -31.15 13.76 -7.52
C THR A 97 -30.48 12.65 -6.72
N GLU A 98 -29.48 13.01 -5.94
CA GLU A 98 -28.73 12.17 -5.00
C GLU A 98 -29.67 11.62 -3.89
N THR A 99 -30.47 10.60 -4.21
CA THR A 99 -31.51 10.03 -3.32
C THR A 99 -31.56 8.50 -3.32
N ASP A 100 -30.70 7.84 -4.10
CA ASP A 100 -30.77 6.39 -4.29
C ASP A 100 -29.74 5.65 -3.44
N CYS A 101 -30.13 4.47 -2.98
CA CYS A 101 -29.25 3.53 -2.30
C CYS A 101 -28.06 3.19 -3.22
N PRO A 102 -26.80 3.24 -2.76
CA PRO A 102 -25.63 3.04 -3.63
C PRO A 102 -25.38 1.56 -3.97
N THR A 103 -26.43 0.74 -4.12
CA THR A 103 -26.31 -0.70 -4.38
C THR A 103 -25.51 -1.01 -5.62
N ASP A 104 -25.61 -0.16 -6.64
CA ASP A 104 -24.95 -0.37 -7.94
C ASP A 104 -23.42 -0.21 -7.88
N HIS A 105 -22.89 0.33 -6.78
CA HIS A 105 -21.44 0.40 -6.56
C HIS A 105 -20.89 -0.90 -5.95
N PHE A 106 -21.75 -1.74 -5.35
CA PHE A 106 -21.32 -2.97 -4.69
C PHE A 106 -21.22 -4.13 -5.69
N LEU A 107 -20.22 -4.99 -5.50
CA LEU A 107 -19.92 -6.08 -6.43
C LEU A 107 -20.93 -7.23 -6.26
N ASP A 108 -21.23 -7.91 -7.36
CA ASP A 108 -21.89 -9.22 -7.30
C ASP A 108 -20.87 -10.32 -6.94
N VAL A 109 -20.72 -10.55 -5.62
CA VAL A 109 -19.81 -11.57 -5.10
C VAL A 109 -20.30 -13.00 -5.35
N SER A 110 -21.57 -13.21 -5.73
CA SER A 110 -22.12 -14.55 -5.95
C SER A 110 -21.52 -15.27 -7.16
N THR A 111 -20.88 -14.52 -8.04
CA THR A 111 -20.14 -15.02 -9.21
C THR A 111 -18.88 -15.79 -8.82
N TYR A 112 -18.31 -15.50 -7.65
CA TYR A 112 -17.14 -16.22 -7.15
C TYR A 112 -17.58 -17.57 -6.56
N THR A 113 -17.20 -18.65 -7.26
CA THR A 113 -17.64 -20.00 -6.91
C THR A 113 -16.55 -20.91 -6.35
N GLN A 114 -15.34 -20.39 -6.18
CA GLN A 114 -14.19 -21.14 -5.67
C GLN A 114 -14.17 -21.17 -4.14
N GLY A 115 -13.54 -22.21 -3.58
CA GLY A 115 -13.42 -22.38 -2.12
C GLY A 115 -14.53 -23.24 -1.49
N THR A 116 -14.42 -23.46 -0.18
CA THR A 116 -15.37 -24.29 0.59
C THR A 116 -16.52 -23.46 1.17
N ILE A 117 -16.33 -22.16 1.31
CA ILE A 117 -17.32 -21.21 1.82
C ILE A 117 -17.44 -20.12 0.77
N GLN A 118 -18.66 -19.84 0.31
CA GLN A 118 -18.90 -18.81 -0.71
C GLN A 118 -19.05 -17.44 -0.06
N PRO A 119 -18.58 -16.36 -0.70
CA PRO A 119 -18.83 -15.00 -0.25
C PRO A 119 -20.32 -14.66 -0.30
N GLN A 120 -20.75 -13.87 0.67
CA GLN A 120 -22.11 -13.35 0.77
C GLN A 120 -22.04 -11.85 1.01
N LEU A 121 -22.83 -11.10 0.25
CA LEU A 121 -22.98 -9.66 0.35
C LEU A 121 -24.45 -9.30 0.15
N ASN A 122 -24.98 -8.48 1.05
CA ASN A 122 -26.30 -7.89 0.93
C ASN A 122 -26.24 -6.42 1.31
N VAL A 123 -26.81 -5.56 0.46
CA VAL A 123 -26.81 -4.11 0.67
C VAL A 123 -28.24 -3.62 0.65
N THR A 124 -28.62 -2.89 1.68
CA THR A 124 -29.95 -2.31 1.82
C THR A 124 -29.83 -0.88 2.32
N CYS A 125 -30.87 -0.08 2.12
CA CYS A 125 -30.94 1.26 2.68
C CYS A 125 -32.24 1.48 3.43
N THR A 126 -32.14 2.32 4.45
CA THR A 126 -33.28 3.05 5.04
C THR A 126 -33.33 4.45 4.40
N SER A 127 -34.11 5.37 4.97
CA SER A 127 -34.16 6.75 4.49
C SER A 127 -32.86 7.55 4.70
N ASP A 128 -32.01 7.14 5.65
CA ASP A 128 -30.82 7.91 6.06
C ASP A 128 -29.55 7.07 6.23
N THR A 129 -29.66 5.75 6.11
CA THR A 129 -28.58 4.82 6.45
C THR A 129 -28.44 3.75 5.38
N VAL A 130 -27.22 3.51 4.92
CA VAL A 130 -26.83 2.31 4.15
C VAL A 130 -26.44 1.21 5.12
N ILE A 131 -26.88 -0.01 4.85
CA ILE A 131 -26.60 -1.21 5.64
C ILE A 131 -25.94 -2.23 4.71
N VAL A 132 -24.73 -2.66 5.05
CA VAL A 132 -23.97 -3.68 4.32
C VAL A 132 -23.78 -4.90 5.22
N GLU A 133 -24.32 -6.03 4.81
CA GLU A 133 -24.17 -7.32 5.49
C GLU A 133 -23.25 -8.22 4.68
N SER A 134 -22.21 -8.77 5.32
CA SER A 134 -21.24 -9.63 4.66
C SER A 134 -20.80 -10.77 5.58
N ASN A 135 -20.52 -11.93 4.98
CA ASN A 135 -19.91 -13.05 5.70
C ASN A 135 -18.38 -12.98 5.77
N GLY A 136 -17.75 -11.90 5.30
CA GLY A 136 -16.31 -11.66 5.42
C GLY A 136 -15.42 -12.61 4.63
N ILE A 137 -15.98 -13.35 3.67
CA ILE A 137 -15.21 -14.22 2.78
C ILE A 137 -14.83 -13.42 1.52
N PRO A 138 -13.56 -13.42 1.11
CA PRO A 138 -13.14 -12.80 -0.14
C PRO A 138 -13.83 -13.39 -1.38
N ASN A 139 -14.13 -12.53 -2.35
CA ASN A 139 -14.55 -12.92 -3.71
C ASN A 139 -13.34 -13.10 -4.65
N PHE A 140 -12.21 -13.52 -4.09
CA PHE A 140 -10.93 -13.77 -4.74
C PHE A 140 -10.16 -14.85 -3.94
N GLU A 141 -9.07 -15.38 -4.49
CA GLU A 141 -8.29 -16.42 -3.81
C GLU A 141 -7.67 -15.89 -2.51
N PHE A 142 -8.02 -16.51 -1.38
CA PHE A 142 -7.38 -16.18 -0.11
C PHE A 142 -5.97 -16.77 -0.03
N VAL A 143 -4.99 -15.90 0.22
CA VAL A 143 -3.61 -16.30 0.51
C VAL A 143 -3.30 -16.00 1.98
N GLN A 144 -2.99 -17.04 2.75
CA GLN A 144 -2.68 -16.88 4.17
C GLN A 144 -1.25 -16.34 4.37
N ILE A 145 -1.15 -15.06 4.72
CA ILE A 145 0.13 -14.40 5.04
C ILE A 145 0.41 -14.37 6.55
N THR A 146 -0.64 -14.22 7.37
CA THR A 146 -0.54 -14.24 8.83
C THR A 146 -0.92 -15.61 9.41
N PRO A 147 -0.61 -15.92 10.68
CA PRO A 147 -0.89 -17.24 11.25
C PRO A 147 -2.37 -17.62 11.39
N ASN A 148 -3.30 -16.66 11.18
CA ASN A 148 -4.72 -16.87 11.41
C ASN A 148 -5.41 -17.38 10.14
N ALA A 149 -6.10 -18.52 10.24
CA ALA A 149 -6.90 -19.03 9.12
C ALA A 149 -8.12 -18.14 8.86
N LEU A 150 -8.55 -18.05 7.59
CA LEU A 150 -9.78 -17.38 7.20
C LEU A 150 -11.01 -18.04 7.85
N GLN A 151 -11.90 -17.23 8.41
CA GLN A 151 -13.16 -17.67 9.01
C GLN A 151 -14.31 -16.80 8.53
N SER A 152 -15.48 -17.40 8.33
CA SER A 152 -16.69 -16.63 8.03
C SER A 152 -17.09 -15.77 9.22
N GLN A 153 -17.47 -14.54 8.92
CA GLN A 153 -17.95 -13.54 9.85
C GLN A 153 -19.48 -13.38 9.72
N SER A 154 -20.07 -12.54 10.56
CA SER A 154 -21.44 -12.05 10.42
C SER A 154 -21.42 -10.53 10.59
N SER A 155 -20.82 -9.87 9.60
CA SER A 155 -20.56 -8.44 9.65
C SER A 155 -21.80 -7.67 9.20
N ARG A 156 -22.09 -6.58 9.91
CA ARG A 156 -23.14 -5.61 9.56
C ARG A 156 -22.60 -4.20 9.74
N TRP A 157 -22.27 -3.56 8.62
CA TRP A 157 -21.75 -2.21 8.54
C TRP A 157 -22.87 -1.21 8.29
N GLN A 158 -22.73 -0.01 8.84
CA GLN A 158 -23.70 1.07 8.68
C GLN A 158 -22.98 2.40 8.50
N PHE A 159 -23.49 3.23 7.60
CA PHE A 159 -23.01 4.59 7.38
C PHE A 159 -24.14 5.48 6.84
N PRO A 160 -24.05 6.81 7.01
CA PRO A 160 -25.04 7.74 6.48
C PRO A 160 -25.22 7.60 4.96
N LEU A 161 -26.47 7.53 4.50
CA LEU A 161 -26.82 7.58 3.07
C LEU A 161 -26.51 8.96 2.48
N HIS A 162 -26.65 10.01 3.29
CA HIS A 162 -26.40 11.39 2.91
C HIS A 162 -25.37 12.00 3.86
N PRO A 163 -24.06 11.83 3.59
CA PRO A 163 -23.01 12.36 4.45
C PRO A 163 -23.06 13.90 4.48
N THR A 164 -22.89 14.46 5.67
CA THR A 164 -22.80 15.91 5.88
C THR A 164 -21.42 16.26 6.40
N MET A 165 -20.77 17.23 5.76
CA MET A 165 -19.44 17.70 6.17
C MET A 165 -19.49 18.22 7.62
N ALA A 166 -18.55 17.77 8.44
CA ALA A 166 -18.35 18.27 9.80
C ALA A 166 -17.53 19.56 9.80
N ASP A 167 -17.73 20.39 10.84
CA ASP A 167 -16.98 21.65 11.04
C ASP A 167 -15.48 21.41 11.26
N ALA A 168 -15.13 20.24 11.81
CA ALA A 168 -13.76 19.81 12.04
C ALA A 168 -13.62 18.30 11.75
N PRO A 169 -12.44 17.85 11.30
CA PRO A 169 -12.14 16.44 11.15
C PRO A 169 -12.23 15.68 12.48
N THR A 170 -12.58 14.40 12.43
CA THR A 170 -12.59 13.49 13.58
C THR A 170 -11.61 12.35 13.34
N ASP A 171 -10.80 12.00 14.33
CA ASP A 171 -9.85 10.88 14.22
C ASP A 171 -10.57 9.57 13.89
N ILE A 172 -9.94 8.76 13.03
CA ILE A 172 -10.30 7.34 12.90
C ILE A 172 -9.86 6.56 14.16
N PRO A 173 -10.49 5.42 14.47
CA PRO A 173 -9.97 4.53 15.50
C PRO A 173 -8.55 4.08 15.15
N LEU A 174 -7.67 3.96 16.16
CA LEU A 174 -6.31 3.44 15.94
C LEU A 174 -6.35 1.98 15.48
N LEU A 175 -7.30 1.19 15.95
CA LEU A 175 -7.47 -0.20 15.54
C LEU A 175 -8.92 -0.49 15.21
N GLY A 176 -9.13 -1.31 14.19
CA GLY A 176 -10.44 -1.73 13.74
C GLY A 176 -10.84 -1.11 12.40
N PRO A 177 -12.06 -1.45 11.94
CA PRO A 177 -12.54 -1.02 10.66
C PRO A 177 -12.87 0.48 10.66
N ILE A 178 -12.51 1.15 9.56
CA ILE A 178 -12.76 2.57 9.30
C ILE A 178 -13.71 2.78 8.10
N ALA A 179 -13.83 1.76 7.26
CA ALA A 179 -14.63 1.76 6.05
C ALA A 179 -15.02 0.31 5.67
N VAL A 180 -15.92 0.18 4.69
CA VAL A 180 -16.29 -1.09 4.07
C VAL A 180 -16.06 -1.00 2.56
N ALA A 181 -15.32 -1.96 2.00
CA ALA A 181 -15.08 -2.07 0.57
C ALA A 181 -16.37 -2.50 -0.17
N VAL A 182 -16.43 -2.24 -1.48
CA VAL A 182 -17.60 -2.57 -2.32
C VAL A 182 -17.89 -4.07 -2.45
N ASN A 183 -17.00 -4.94 -2.00
CA ASN A 183 -17.26 -6.38 -1.86
C ASN A 183 -17.71 -6.80 -0.44
N GLY A 184 -17.87 -5.85 0.49
CA GLY A 184 -18.31 -6.07 1.87
C GLY A 184 -17.21 -6.36 2.89
N LEU A 185 -15.95 -6.46 2.46
CA LEU A 185 -14.82 -6.65 3.36
C LEU A 185 -14.47 -5.34 4.09
N PRO A 186 -14.11 -5.42 5.38
CA PRO A 186 -13.69 -4.24 6.13
C PRO A 186 -12.33 -3.71 5.67
N ILE A 187 -12.19 -2.38 5.77
CA ILE A 187 -10.93 -1.66 5.59
C ILE A 187 -10.51 -1.12 6.95
N TYR A 188 -9.26 -1.34 7.32
CA TYR A 188 -8.65 -0.87 8.56
C TYR A 188 -7.71 0.31 8.27
N GLY A 189 -7.33 1.04 9.33
CA GLY A 189 -6.31 2.08 9.24
C GLY A 189 -4.91 1.53 8.93
N PRO A 190 -3.91 2.40 8.73
CA PRO A 190 -2.59 2.03 8.24
C PRO A 190 -1.69 1.35 9.30
N ASN A 191 -2.19 1.03 10.49
CA ASN A 191 -1.39 0.45 11.58
C ASN A 191 -1.89 -0.91 12.04
N GLU A 192 -0.96 -1.73 12.51
CA GLU A 192 -1.20 -3.03 13.13
C GLU A 192 -1.40 -2.90 14.66
N ALA A 193 -1.70 -4.02 15.32
CA ALA A 193 -1.85 -4.14 16.76
C ALA A 193 -0.60 -3.75 17.58
N PRO A 194 -0.75 -3.47 18.88
CA PRO A 194 0.33 -2.93 19.72
C PRO A 194 1.55 -3.85 19.86
N ASN A 195 1.36 -5.17 19.74
CA ASN A 195 2.46 -6.15 19.75
C ASN A 195 3.35 -6.07 18.50
N GLN A 196 2.95 -5.29 17.49
CA GLN A 196 3.73 -4.95 16.31
C GLN A 196 4.16 -3.48 16.33
N ASP A 197 4.14 -2.82 17.50
CA ASP A 197 4.53 -1.42 17.67
C ASP A 197 3.70 -0.43 16.82
N TYR A 198 2.44 -0.79 16.56
CA TYR A 198 1.57 -0.05 15.63
C TYR A 198 2.21 0.14 14.25
N GLY A 199 2.99 -0.85 13.82
CA GLY A 199 3.69 -0.87 12.54
C GLY A 199 2.73 -0.80 11.36
N ASP A 200 3.24 -0.32 10.23
CA ASP A 200 2.51 -0.28 8.96
C ASP A 200 2.51 -1.67 8.30
N PRO A 201 1.36 -2.37 8.17
CA PRO A 201 1.32 -3.71 7.58
C PRO A 201 1.86 -3.80 6.16
N TYR A 202 1.70 -2.73 5.38
CA TYR A 202 2.20 -2.65 4.01
C TYR A 202 3.73 -2.61 4.01
N LEU A 203 4.33 -1.76 4.84
CA LEU A 203 5.79 -1.66 4.97
C LEU A 203 6.41 -2.88 5.67
N ASP A 204 5.70 -3.47 6.63
CA ASP A 204 6.10 -4.69 7.34
C ASP A 204 5.93 -5.96 6.49
N GLN A 205 5.35 -5.84 5.28
CA GLN A 205 5.16 -6.92 4.30
C GLN A 205 4.34 -8.10 4.83
N ILE A 206 3.28 -7.79 5.59
CA ILE A 206 2.36 -8.79 6.16
C ILE A 206 0.99 -8.82 5.47
N LEU A 207 0.90 -8.22 4.27
CA LEU A 207 -0.29 -8.21 3.42
C LEU A 207 -0.15 -9.22 2.27
N ASP A 208 -1.28 -9.74 1.81
CA ASP A 208 -1.36 -10.57 0.62
C ASP A 208 -1.32 -9.74 -0.68
N TYR A 209 -1.47 -10.41 -1.82
CA TYR A 209 -1.44 -9.77 -3.14
C TYR A 209 -2.61 -8.79 -3.37
N CYS A 210 -3.64 -8.82 -2.52
CA CYS A 210 -4.77 -7.90 -2.56
C CYS A 210 -4.70 -6.85 -1.44
N ASN A 211 -3.53 -6.68 -0.82
CA ASN A 211 -3.26 -5.68 0.22
C ASN A 211 -4.11 -5.86 1.50
N GLY A 212 -4.48 -7.11 1.81
CA GLY A 212 -5.17 -7.48 3.05
C GLY A 212 -4.57 -8.68 3.76
N HIS A 213 -5.05 -8.97 4.97
CA HIS A 213 -4.68 -10.15 5.75
C HIS A 213 -5.76 -10.51 6.77
N THR A 214 -5.57 -11.62 7.48
CA THR A 214 -6.50 -12.10 8.52
C THR A 214 -6.07 -11.70 9.93
N GLY A 215 -7.02 -11.12 10.67
CA GLY A 215 -6.86 -10.82 12.09
C GLY A 215 -6.98 -12.06 12.99
N PRO A 216 -6.79 -11.91 14.31
CA PRO A 216 -6.88 -13.02 15.28
C PRO A 216 -8.22 -13.78 15.29
N ARG A 217 -9.28 -13.18 14.75
CA ARG A 217 -10.63 -13.79 14.64
C ARG A 217 -10.86 -14.44 13.27
N GLY A 218 -9.82 -14.54 12.43
CA GLY A 218 -9.91 -15.03 11.07
C GLY A 218 -10.67 -14.08 10.13
N ASP A 219 -10.89 -12.83 10.54
CA ASP A 219 -11.52 -11.80 9.73
C ASP A 219 -10.49 -11.21 8.75
N TYR A 220 -10.74 -11.42 7.46
CA TYR A 220 -9.95 -10.78 6.41
C TYR A 220 -10.30 -9.29 6.33
N HIS A 221 -9.28 -8.44 6.23
CA HIS A 221 -9.43 -7.00 6.10
C HIS A 221 -8.30 -6.39 5.28
N PHE A 222 -8.58 -5.26 4.63
CA PHE A 222 -7.59 -4.49 3.87
C PHE A 222 -6.90 -3.44 4.75
N HIS A 223 -5.61 -3.20 4.49
CA HIS A 223 -4.86 -2.05 5.03
C HIS A 223 -4.37 -1.10 3.92
N ALA A 224 -4.24 -1.60 2.70
CA ALA A 224 -3.91 -0.81 1.52
C ALA A 224 -4.88 -1.11 0.36
N ARG A 225 -4.79 -0.33 -0.71
CA ARG A 225 -5.73 -0.33 -1.85
C ARG A 225 -5.94 -1.75 -2.42
N PRO A 226 -7.18 -2.24 -2.56
CA PRO A 226 -7.42 -3.63 -2.93
C PRO A 226 -7.36 -3.81 -4.46
N ASP A 227 -6.17 -3.65 -5.03
CA ASP A 227 -5.95 -3.61 -6.48
C ASP A 227 -6.44 -4.88 -7.20
N CYS A 228 -6.46 -6.02 -6.50
CA CYS A 228 -6.95 -7.26 -7.09
C CYS A 228 -8.46 -7.29 -7.40
N LEU A 229 -9.24 -6.36 -6.83
CA LEU A 229 -10.70 -6.32 -7.01
C LEU A 229 -11.12 -5.68 -8.33
N PHE A 230 -10.22 -4.98 -9.01
CA PHE A 230 -10.55 -4.14 -10.16
C PHE A 230 -9.57 -4.41 -11.30
N GLU A 231 -10.10 -4.68 -12.49
CA GLU A 231 -9.26 -4.95 -13.67
C GLU A 231 -8.60 -3.68 -14.22
N ASP A 232 -9.29 -2.53 -14.16
CA ASP A 232 -8.80 -1.24 -14.66
C ASP A 232 -9.17 -0.09 -13.69
N MET A 233 -8.25 0.25 -12.79
CA MET A 233 -8.37 1.44 -11.92
C MET A 233 -7.82 2.70 -12.59
N ASP A 234 -6.85 2.53 -13.48
CA ASP A 234 -6.06 3.61 -14.07
C ASP A 234 -6.93 4.58 -14.86
N GLY A 235 -6.86 5.86 -14.47
CA GLY A 235 -7.64 6.92 -15.09
C GLY A 235 -9.14 6.89 -14.78
N ASN A 236 -9.63 5.96 -13.95
CA ASN A 236 -11.04 5.86 -13.62
C ASN A 236 -11.43 6.86 -12.52
N VAL A 237 -11.94 8.01 -12.93
CA VAL A 237 -12.29 9.14 -12.04
C VAL A 237 -13.58 8.94 -11.23
N SER A 238 -14.32 7.87 -11.51
CA SER A 238 -15.65 7.61 -10.91
C SER A 238 -15.72 6.26 -10.19
N LEU A 239 -14.62 5.50 -10.16
CA LEU A 239 -14.60 4.18 -9.52
C LEU A 239 -14.66 4.32 -8.00
N VAL A 240 -15.79 3.94 -7.41
CA VAL A 240 -15.95 3.82 -5.96
C VAL A 240 -15.41 2.45 -5.52
N ILE A 241 -14.46 2.48 -4.59
CA ILE A 241 -13.79 1.29 -4.03
C ILE A 241 -14.39 0.90 -2.68
N ALA A 242 -14.86 1.89 -1.93
CA ALA A 242 -15.37 1.69 -0.58
C ALA A 242 -16.24 2.87 -0.11
N TYR A 243 -16.84 2.70 1.06
CA TYR A 243 -17.51 3.76 1.81
C TYR A 243 -16.91 3.87 3.21
N ALA A 244 -16.49 5.08 3.57
CA ALA A 244 -16.08 5.41 4.93
C ALA A 244 -17.30 5.43 5.86
N PHE A 245 -17.09 5.17 7.16
CA PHE A 245 -18.21 5.12 8.11
C PHE A 245 -18.85 6.48 8.44
N ASP A 246 -18.28 7.59 7.95
CA ASP A 246 -18.93 8.90 7.93
C ASP A 246 -19.83 9.12 6.70
N GLY A 247 -19.89 8.12 5.80
CA GLY A 247 -20.78 8.06 4.63
C GLY A 247 -20.17 8.54 3.33
N TYR A 248 -18.99 9.17 3.35
CA TYR A 248 -18.34 9.61 2.11
C TYR A 248 -17.70 8.44 1.35
N PRO A 249 -17.76 8.44 0.00
CA PRO A 249 -17.16 7.40 -0.80
C PRO A 249 -15.62 7.52 -0.81
N ILE A 250 -14.96 6.37 -0.98
CA ILE A 250 -13.53 6.26 -1.23
C ILE A 250 -13.35 5.81 -2.68
N LEU A 251 -12.70 6.63 -3.50
CA LEU A 251 -12.53 6.37 -4.93
C LEU A 251 -11.13 5.84 -5.27
N ALA A 252 -10.99 5.28 -6.48
CA ALA A 252 -9.70 5.16 -7.13
C ALA A 252 -9.00 6.52 -7.24
N PRO A 253 -7.67 6.59 -7.25
CA PRO A 253 -6.92 7.83 -7.08
C PRO A 253 -6.90 8.70 -8.33
N TYR A 254 -7.97 8.79 -9.12
CA TYR A 254 -8.00 9.56 -10.35
C TYR A 254 -9.06 10.67 -10.30
N ILE A 255 -8.71 11.83 -10.87
CA ILE A 255 -9.60 12.98 -11.02
C ILE A 255 -9.57 13.54 -12.43
N CYS A 256 -10.66 14.19 -12.83
CA CYS A 256 -10.64 15.12 -13.96
C CYS A 256 -9.91 16.40 -13.55
N VAL A 257 -9.02 16.90 -14.40
CA VAL A 257 -8.31 18.17 -14.14
C VAL A 257 -9.18 19.40 -14.39
N ASP A 258 -10.28 19.24 -15.13
CA ASP A 258 -11.28 20.27 -15.40
C ASP A 258 -12.71 19.70 -15.49
N THR A 259 -13.71 20.58 -15.56
CA THR A 259 -15.13 20.21 -15.53
C THR A 259 -15.61 19.48 -16.79
N VAL A 260 -14.84 19.52 -17.88
CA VAL A 260 -15.15 18.79 -19.11
C VAL A 260 -14.36 17.47 -19.20
N CYS A 261 -13.56 17.18 -18.18
CA CYS A 261 -12.64 16.05 -18.10
C CYS A 261 -11.70 15.94 -19.32
N SER A 262 -11.05 17.05 -19.70
CA SER A 262 -10.13 17.02 -20.86
C SER A 262 -8.93 16.08 -20.64
N GLN A 263 -8.56 15.86 -19.38
CA GLN A 263 -7.48 15.00 -18.95
C GLN A 263 -7.81 14.43 -17.57
N THR A 264 -7.31 13.22 -17.31
CA THR A 264 -7.28 12.60 -15.99
C THR A 264 -5.90 12.72 -15.36
N LYS A 265 -5.87 12.86 -14.04
CA LYS A 265 -4.66 12.91 -13.22
C LYS A 265 -4.82 11.96 -12.04
N GLU A 266 -3.75 11.27 -11.68
CA GLU A 266 -3.67 10.57 -10.41
C GLU A 266 -3.39 11.54 -9.26
N VAL A 267 -4.20 11.49 -8.19
CA VAL A 267 -4.05 12.35 -7.01
C VAL A 267 -2.97 11.81 -6.07
N GLN A 268 -2.22 12.73 -5.48
CA GLN A 268 -1.15 12.40 -4.54
C GLN A 268 -1.57 12.70 -3.09
N SER A 269 -1.27 11.77 -2.18
CA SER A 269 -1.37 12.03 -0.74
C SER A 269 -0.44 13.18 -0.35
N SER A 270 -0.88 14.00 0.60
CA SER A 270 -0.05 15.04 1.22
C SER A 270 0.69 14.56 2.48
N TRP A 271 0.64 13.26 2.77
CA TRP A 271 1.44 12.66 3.84
C TRP A 271 2.80 12.23 3.29
N GLN A 272 3.84 12.53 4.06
CA GLN A 272 5.22 12.18 3.72
C GLN A 272 5.81 11.33 4.82
N ARG A 273 6.55 10.28 4.44
CA ARG A 273 7.34 9.51 5.38
C ARG A 273 8.57 10.33 5.79
N THR A 274 8.64 10.75 7.05
CA THR A 274 9.68 11.63 7.59
C THR A 274 10.65 10.92 8.53
N SER A 275 10.35 9.68 8.94
CA SER A 275 11.25 8.87 9.75
C SER A 275 11.16 7.37 9.45
N ASP A 276 12.15 6.62 9.92
CA ASP A 276 12.21 5.16 9.82
C ASP A 276 11.69 4.45 11.08
N VAL A 277 10.98 5.16 11.97
CA VAL A 277 10.30 4.49 13.09
C VAL A 277 9.25 3.53 12.54
N ARG A 278 9.00 2.46 13.30
CA ARG A 278 8.09 1.41 12.84
C ARG A 278 6.63 1.87 12.88
N ASN A 279 6.24 2.58 13.93
CA ASN A 279 4.89 3.10 14.11
C ASN A 279 4.43 3.89 12.89
N ALA A 280 3.32 3.45 12.27
CA ALA A 280 2.86 3.97 10.99
C ALA A 280 2.57 5.47 11.04
N TRP A 281 1.96 5.97 12.12
CA TRP A 281 1.63 7.40 12.25
C TRP A 281 2.86 8.25 12.60
N GLU A 282 3.75 7.77 13.47
CA GLU A 282 4.97 8.49 13.84
C GLU A 282 6.00 8.54 12.69
N ALA A 283 5.94 7.58 11.77
CA ALA A 283 6.77 7.55 10.57
C ALA A 283 6.38 8.63 9.54
N HIS A 284 5.17 9.19 9.64
CA HIS A 284 4.60 10.07 8.62
C HIS A 284 4.17 11.43 9.18
N GLU A 285 4.31 12.47 8.36
CA GLU A 285 3.86 13.82 8.66
C GLU A 285 2.96 14.34 7.53
N TYR A 286 1.84 14.96 7.90
CA TYR A 286 1.03 15.69 6.94
C TYR A 286 1.70 17.02 6.58
N VAL A 287 1.98 17.22 5.30
CA VAL A 287 2.58 18.44 4.78
C VAL A 287 1.61 19.11 3.82
N ALA A 288 0.92 20.14 4.30
CA ALA A 288 -0.10 20.85 3.52
C ALA A 288 0.45 21.32 2.16
N GLY A 289 -0.23 20.90 1.08
CA GLY A 289 0.10 21.27 -0.29
C GLY A 289 1.29 20.52 -0.91
N SER A 290 1.82 19.47 -0.26
CA SER A 290 2.82 18.61 -0.90
C SER A 290 2.21 17.61 -1.89
N GLY A 291 0.92 17.30 -1.73
CA GLY A 291 0.12 16.54 -2.67
C GLY A 291 -1.18 17.26 -3.02
N ASP A 292 -2.14 16.51 -3.55
CA ASP A 292 -3.47 17.00 -3.92
C ASP A 292 -4.49 16.90 -2.77
N LEU A 293 -4.27 15.92 -1.88
CA LEU A 293 -5.25 15.52 -0.87
C LEU A 293 -5.06 16.25 0.46
N ASP A 294 -6.15 16.41 1.20
CA ASP A 294 -6.15 17.00 2.54
C ASP A 294 -5.60 16.02 3.60
N GLN A 295 -5.57 16.45 4.88
CA GLN A 295 -5.03 15.63 5.98
C GLN A 295 -5.80 14.32 6.19
N CYS A 296 -7.05 14.24 5.74
CA CYS A 296 -7.86 13.02 5.83
C CYS A 296 -7.72 12.14 4.59
N ASN A 297 -6.81 12.47 3.66
CA ASN A 297 -6.63 11.78 2.38
C ASN A 297 -7.86 11.88 1.45
N GLY A 298 -8.56 13.01 1.50
CA GLY A 298 -9.63 13.32 0.56
C GLY A 298 -9.54 14.73 0.01
N MET A 299 -10.52 15.13 -0.79
CA MET A 299 -10.64 16.50 -1.29
C MET A 299 -12.08 16.82 -1.69
N VAL A 300 -12.37 18.13 -1.77
CA VAL A 300 -13.56 18.63 -2.46
C VAL A 300 -13.28 18.62 -3.96
N ALA A 301 -14.04 17.83 -4.70
CA ALA A 301 -13.90 17.71 -6.14
C ALA A 301 -14.53 18.91 -6.89
N LEU A 302 -14.36 18.94 -8.21
CA LEU A 302 -14.84 20.04 -9.06
C LEU A 302 -16.36 20.22 -9.04
N ASP A 303 -17.11 19.16 -8.75
CA ASP A 303 -18.57 19.19 -8.58
C ASP A 303 -19.02 19.66 -7.19
N GLY A 304 -18.08 19.98 -6.30
CA GLY A 304 -18.35 20.43 -4.93
C GLY A 304 -18.60 19.31 -3.92
N SER A 305 -18.64 18.05 -4.35
CA SER A 305 -18.72 16.90 -3.44
C SER A 305 -17.37 16.62 -2.77
N TYR A 306 -17.39 16.16 -1.53
CA TYR A 306 -16.20 15.66 -0.85
C TYR A 306 -16.09 14.15 -1.02
N ARG A 307 -14.86 13.65 -1.22
CA ARG A 307 -14.59 12.22 -1.31
C ARG A 307 -13.17 11.89 -0.84
N TYR A 308 -12.97 10.67 -0.34
CA TYR A 308 -11.64 10.12 -0.06
C TYR A 308 -11.07 9.43 -1.29
N TYR A 309 -9.77 9.22 -1.29
CA TYR A 309 -9.08 8.54 -2.40
C TYR A 309 -8.19 7.43 -1.85
N ALA A 310 -8.23 6.27 -2.50
CA ALA A 310 -7.35 5.15 -2.18
C ALA A 310 -6.02 5.34 -2.92
N THR A 311 -4.97 5.68 -2.19
CA THR A 311 -3.64 6.02 -2.73
C THR A 311 -2.63 4.91 -2.50
N ASP A 312 -1.57 4.85 -3.32
CA ASP A 312 -0.43 3.94 -3.12
C ASP A 312 0.45 4.31 -1.92
N THR A 313 0.28 5.52 -1.42
CA THR A 313 1.04 6.05 -0.29
C THR A 313 0.13 6.27 0.91
N PHE A 314 0.76 6.29 2.08
CA PHE A 314 0.12 6.54 3.36
C PHE A 314 -0.87 7.73 3.30
N PRO A 315 -2.05 7.65 3.95
CA PRO A 315 -2.56 6.56 4.80
C PRO A 315 -3.34 5.48 4.02
N TYR A 316 -3.12 5.39 2.70
CA TYR A 316 -3.75 4.44 1.76
C TYR A 316 -5.26 4.62 1.53
N PHE A 317 -6.04 4.99 2.54
CA PHE A 317 -7.49 5.23 2.41
C PHE A 317 -7.92 6.56 3.02
N LEU A 318 -7.96 6.68 4.35
CA LEU A 318 -8.29 7.93 5.03
C LEU A 318 -7.51 8.08 6.34
N GLY A 319 -7.15 9.33 6.66
CA GLY A 319 -6.47 9.70 7.90
C GLY A 319 -7.39 10.15 9.02
N CYS A 320 -8.59 10.61 8.67
CA CYS A 320 -9.63 11.10 9.57
C CYS A 320 -10.97 11.12 8.84
N TYR A 321 -12.07 11.21 9.59
CA TYR A 321 -13.39 11.48 9.04
C TYR A 321 -13.62 12.98 8.84
N ARG A 322 -14.28 13.33 7.73
CA ARG A 322 -14.73 14.68 7.36
C ARG A 322 -16.24 14.83 7.41
N GLY A 323 -16.98 13.73 7.44
CA GLY A 323 -18.41 13.73 7.70
C GLY A 323 -18.74 13.74 9.19
N GLN A 324 -19.99 14.07 9.51
CA GLN A 324 -20.56 13.87 10.83
C GLN A 324 -20.66 12.37 11.09
N ALA A 325 -19.63 11.80 11.70
CA ALA A 325 -19.58 10.39 12.04
C ALA A 325 -20.73 10.06 13.01
N THR A 326 -21.65 9.17 12.60
CA THR A 326 -22.81 8.77 13.42
C THR A 326 -22.49 7.62 14.39
N VAL A 327 -21.22 7.24 14.55
CA VAL A 327 -20.83 5.90 14.98
C VAL A 327 -21.56 5.42 16.24
N ALA A 328 -22.39 4.41 16.06
CA ALA A 328 -22.47 3.29 16.98
C ALA A 328 -22.42 2.00 16.14
N PRO A 329 -21.40 1.14 16.30
CA PRO A 329 -21.49 -0.23 15.80
C PRO A 329 -22.69 -0.87 16.51
N GLY A 330 -23.65 -1.38 15.72
CA GLY A 330 -24.83 -2.04 16.26
C GLY A 330 -24.45 -3.23 17.15
N PRO A 331 -25.30 -3.62 18.11
CA PRO A 331 -25.02 -4.73 19.01
C PRO A 331 -25.05 -6.04 18.19
N GLY A 332 -23.87 -6.53 17.78
CA GLY A 332 -23.71 -7.76 17.01
C GLY A 332 -22.45 -7.81 16.16
N GLY A 333 -21.90 -6.66 15.75
CA GLY A 333 -20.59 -6.59 15.12
C GLY A 333 -19.50 -6.53 16.18
N ASN A 334 -18.43 -7.32 16.04
CA ASN A 334 -17.18 -7.12 16.77
C ASN A 334 -16.51 -5.81 16.29
N GLY A 335 -17.15 -4.68 16.58
CA GLY A 335 -16.56 -3.36 16.44
C GLY A 335 -15.43 -3.16 17.45
N PRO A 336 -14.59 -2.13 17.25
CA PRO A 336 -13.52 -1.84 18.18
C PRO A 336 -14.14 -1.61 19.56
N GLY A 337 -13.58 -2.27 20.57
CA GLY A 337 -13.99 -2.07 21.95
C GLY A 337 -14.06 -0.59 22.25
N ARG A 338 -15.01 -0.19 23.10
CA ARG A 338 -15.23 1.21 23.56
C ARG A 338 -14.02 1.87 24.22
N ASP A 339 -12.88 1.17 24.26
CA ASP A 339 -11.62 1.53 24.87
C ASP A 339 -10.44 1.50 23.87
N ALA A 340 -10.70 1.36 22.56
CA ALA A 340 -9.64 1.48 21.55
C ALA A 340 -9.10 2.93 21.56
N PRO A 341 -7.77 3.14 21.71
CA PRO A 341 -7.20 4.47 21.61
C PRO A 341 -7.60 5.10 20.27
N THR A 342 -8.04 6.35 20.26
CA THR A 342 -8.09 7.16 19.03
C THR A 342 -6.68 7.69 18.74
N GLN A 343 -6.41 8.03 17.48
CA GLN A 343 -5.13 8.58 17.02
C GLN A 343 -4.61 9.72 17.94
N GLY A 344 -5.50 10.58 18.47
CA GLY A 344 -5.16 11.67 19.38
C GLY A 344 -4.73 11.32 20.81
N ASN A 345 -4.69 10.04 21.22
CA ASN A 345 -4.27 9.63 22.59
C ASN A 345 -2.79 9.27 22.75
N GLN A 346 -1.93 9.54 21.77
CA GLN A 346 -0.47 9.43 21.91
C GLN A 346 0.16 10.84 21.98
N PRO A 347 0.76 11.26 23.11
CA PRO A 347 1.47 12.54 23.18
C PRO A 347 2.82 12.44 22.45
N ALA A 348 3.07 13.39 21.55
CA ALA A 348 4.40 13.68 21.06
C ALA A 348 5.35 14.07 22.23
N GLY A 349 6.30 13.19 22.55
CA GLY A 349 7.61 13.46 23.18
C GLY A 349 7.67 14.19 24.55
N GLY A 350 8.18 13.52 25.58
CA GLY A 350 8.73 14.19 26.77
C GLY A 350 9.13 13.32 27.99
N GLY A 351 10.37 12.81 28.02
CA GLY A 351 11.29 12.72 29.18
C GLY A 351 10.91 12.13 30.57
N GLN A 352 11.53 10.96 30.87
CA GLN A 352 12.21 10.56 32.13
C GLN A 352 11.42 9.95 33.35
N PRO A 353 12.07 9.21 34.30
CA PRO A 353 11.83 7.77 34.48
C PRO A 353 11.52 7.28 35.92
N GLY A 354 11.01 6.05 36.04
CA GLY A 354 10.94 5.25 37.28
C GLY A 354 9.62 4.47 37.36
N ALA A 355 9.51 3.23 37.83
CA ALA A 355 10.42 2.30 38.48
C ALA A 355 9.83 0.87 38.30
N GLY A 356 10.66 -0.18 38.17
CA GLY A 356 10.23 -1.56 38.45
C GLY A 356 10.29 -1.85 39.97
N PRO A 357 10.25 -3.13 40.45
CA PRO A 357 10.00 -4.43 39.81
C PRO A 357 9.00 -5.27 40.71
N PRO A 358 8.96 -6.63 40.90
CA PRO A 358 9.98 -7.68 40.69
C PRO A 358 9.59 -8.93 39.88
N ALA A 359 10.67 -9.64 39.53
CA ALA A 359 10.76 -10.92 38.85
C ALA A 359 10.43 -12.12 39.75
N ASN A 360 10.06 -13.24 39.12
CA ASN A 360 10.36 -14.58 39.58
C ASN A 360 10.97 -15.37 38.42
N GLY A 361 12.22 -15.78 38.58
CA GLY A 361 12.93 -16.64 37.63
C GLY A 361 13.07 -18.06 38.15
N LEU A 362 13.12 -19.03 37.25
CA LEU A 362 13.88 -20.27 37.40
C LEU A 362 14.38 -20.68 36.01
N GLY A 363 15.71 -20.76 35.87
CA GLY A 363 16.37 -21.10 34.63
C GLY A 363 16.45 -22.60 34.35
N GLN A 364 16.69 -22.92 33.09
CA GLN A 364 17.55 -24.00 32.61
C GLN A 364 17.69 -23.85 31.10
N GLN A 365 18.93 -23.79 30.61
CA GLN A 365 19.27 -23.72 29.19
C GLN A 365 19.78 -25.09 28.75
N PRO A 366 19.21 -25.69 27.68
CA PRO A 366 19.93 -26.68 26.89
C PRO A 366 19.92 -26.40 25.37
N ALA A 367 21.11 -26.55 24.76
CA ALA A 367 21.51 -26.88 23.38
C ALA A 367 20.85 -26.20 22.13
N PRO A 368 21.61 -25.95 21.04
CA PRO A 368 21.12 -25.19 19.88
C PRO A 368 20.16 -26.02 19.01
N PRO A 369 18.98 -25.48 18.59
CA PRO A 369 18.11 -26.14 17.62
C PRO A 369 18.59 -25.90 16.17
N PRO A 370 18.31 -26.85 15.25
CA PRO A 370 18.69 -26.75 13.85
C PRO A 370 17.73 -25.85 13.04
N GLY A 371 18.30 -25.03 12.14
CA GLY A 371 17.66 -24.39 10.98
C GLY A 371 16.44 -23.50 11.25
N GLN A 372 16.63 -22.17 11.34
CA GLN A 372 15.52 -21.22 11.51
C GLN A 372 14.60 -21.14 10.27
N PRO A 373 13.27 -21.14 10.46
CA PRO A 373 12.28 -20.80 9.45
C PRO A 373 11.99 -19.29 9.45
N GLY A 374 11.94 -18.64 8.28
CA GLY A 374 11.50 -17.24 8.16
C GLY A 374 12.31 -16.32 7.24
N GLN A 375 13.25 -16.82 6.44
CA GLN A 375 13.82 -16.03 5.35
C GLN A 375 12.94 -16.19 4.10
N GLY A 376 12.75 -15.09 3.35
CA GLY A 376 12.23 -15.14 1.98
C GLY A 376 13.03 -16.13 1.11
N PRO A 377 12.64 -16.35 -0.16
CA PRO A 377 13.34 -17.31 -1.02
C PRO A 377 14.85 -17.05 -0.96
N ASP A 378 15.63 -18.10 -0.70
CA ASP A 378 17.08 -18.04 -0.61
C ASP A 378 17.61 -17.57 -1.97
N LEU A 379 17.82 -16.25 -2.11
CA LEU A 379 18.20 -15.64 -3.38
C LEU A 379 19.52 -16.20 -3.90
N ALA A 380 20.38 -16.73 -3.03
CA ALA A 380 21.60 -17.43 -3.44
C ALA A 380 21.26 -18.74 -4.16
N ALA A 381 20.30 -19.52 -3.65
CA ALA A 381 19.82 -20.74 -4.29
C ALA A 381 19.06 -20.46 -5.59
N VAL A 382 18.23 -19.41 -5.62
CA VAL A 382 17.49 -18.98 -6.83
C VAL A 382 18.46 -18.53 -7.93
N ALA A 383 19.46 -17.72 -7.57
CA ALA A 383 20.47 -17.24 -8.52
C ALA A 383 21.28 -18.41 -9.11
N ALA A 384 21.67 -19.39 -8.28
CA ALA A 384 22.35 -20.60 -8.73
C ALA A 384 21.49 -21.44 -9.69
N GLN A 385 20.19 -21.55 -9.44
CA GLN A 385 19.25 -22.27 -10.32
C GLN A 385 19.07 -21.58 -11.67
N LEU A 386 19.09 -20.24 -11.70
CA LEU A 386 18.93 -19.43 -12.91
C LEU A 386 20.25 -19.20 -13.67
N GLY A 387 21.40 -19.60 -13.09
CA GLY A 387 22.71 -19.37 -13.68
C GLY A 387 23.12 -17.89 -13.69
N VAL A 388 22.56 -17.07 -12.80
CA VAL A 388 22.85 -15.64 -12.65
C VAL A 388 23.57 -15.38 -11.32
N SER A 389 24.14 -14.19 -11.13
CA SER A 389 24.69 -13.81 -9.82
C SER A 389 23.56 -13.38 -8.87
N GLU A 390 23.74 -13.60 -7.55
CA GLU A 390 22.77 -13.15 -6.55
C GLU A 390 22.62 -11.61 -6.56
N ALA A 391 23.71 -10.89 -6.82
CA ALA A 391 23.69 -9.43 -6.91
C ALA A 391 22.85 -8.94 -8.09
N ASP A 392 22.97 -9.59 -9.25
CA ASP A 392 22.16 -9.26 -10.43
C ASP A 392 20.70 -9.63 -10.21
N LEU A 393 20.42 -10.79 -9.60
CA LEU A 393 19.07 -11.20 -9.24
C LEU A 393 18.40 -10.18 -8.30
N ARG A 394 19.11 -9.76 -7.25
CA ARG A 394 18.62 -8.76 -6.29
C ARG A 394 18.40 -7.39 -6.94
N ALA A 395 19.30 -6.98 -7.83
CA ALA A 395 19.17 -5.72 -8.55
C ALA A 395 18.00 -5.74 -9.57
N ALA A 396 17.77 -6.88 -10.22
CA ALA A 396 16.70 -7.06 -11.20
C ALA A 396 15.31 -7.15 -10.57
N LEU A 397 15.19 -7.78 -9.39
CA LEU A 397 13.91 -7.86 -8.66
C LEU A 397 13.43 -6.49 -8.17
N GLY A 398 14.34 -5.55 -7.89
CA GLY A 398 13.97 -4.21 -7.44
C GLY A 398 13.26 -4.20 -6.07
N PRO A 399 12.67 -3.06 -5.68
CA PRO A 399 11.84 -2.99 -4.48
C PRO A 399 10.55 -3.79 -4.66
N PRO A 400 10.02 -4.42 -3.60
CA PRO A 400 8.78 -5.19 -3.68
C PRO A 400 7.53 -4.29 -3.84
N PRO A 401 6.50 -4.73 -4.59
CA PRO A 401 6.44 -6.00 -5.31
C PRO A 401 7.33 -5.96 -6.57
N PRO A 402 8.12 -7.03 -6.82
CA PRO A 402 9.02 -7.04 -7.95
C PRO A 402 8.24 -7.13 -9.26
N ASP A 403 8.60 -6.32 -10.25
CA ASP A 403 8.17 -6.52 -11.62
C ASP A 403 8.93 -7.74 -12.19
N LEU A 404 8.31 -8.92 -12.07
CA LEU A 404 8.92 -10.17 -12.52
C LEU A 404 9.16 -10.20 -14.03
N ALA A 405 8.38 -9.47 -14.82
CA ALA A 405 8.55 -9.39 -16.26
C ALA A 405 9.80 -8.55 -16.60
N ALA A 406 9.96 -7.38 -15.96
CA ALA A 406 11.15 -6.55 -16.11
C ALA A 406 12.41 -7.25 -15.55
N ALA A 407 12.30 -7.90 -14.39
CA ALA A 407 13.40 -8.64 -13.76
C ALA A 407 13.89 -9.79 -14.65
N ALA A 408 12.96 -10.56 -15.23
CA ALA A 408 13.30 -11.65 -16.14
C ALA A 408 13.99 -11.15 -17.42
N ALA A 409 13.49 -10.05 -17.99
CA ALA A 409 14.10 -9.41 -19.15
C ALA A 409 15.53 -8.90 -18.85
N GLN A 410 15.74 -8.31 -17.67
CA GLN A 410 17.05 -7.82 -17.23
C GLN A 410 18.06 -8.96 -16.99
N LEU A 411 17.59 -10.12 -16.52
CA LEU A 411 18.42 -11.31 -16.24
C LEU A 411 18.63 -12.22 -17.47
N GLY A 412 17.94 -11.96 -18.58
CA GLY A 412 18.01 -12.81 -19.78
C GLY A 412 17.40 -14.20 -19.57
N VAL A 413 16.48 -14.35 -18.61
CA VAL A 413 15.75 -15.60 -18.31
C VAL A 413 14.28 -15.44 -18.68
N SER A 414 13.53 -16.54 -18.79
CA SER A 414 12.08 -16.45 -18.95
C SER A 414 11.41 -16.09 -17.62
N GLU A 415 10.34 -15.30 -17.67
CA GLU A 415 9.54 -14.97 -16.49
C GLU A 415 9.01 -16.23 -15.79
N ALA A 416 8.61 -17.25 -16.55
CA ALA A 416 8.18 -18.54 -16.02
C ALA A 416 9.30 -19.26 -15.24
N ASN A 417 10.55 -19.21 -15.71
CA ASN A 417 11.69 -19.80 -15.00
C ASN A 417 12.05 -18.99 -13.74
N LEU A 418 12.00 -17.66 -13.82
CA LEU A 418 12.22 -16.78 -12.66
C LEU A 418 11.16 -17.03 -11.57
N ARG A 419 9.89 -17.10 -11.97
CA ARG A 419 8.75 -17.42 -11.09
C ARG A 419 8.86 -18.82 -10.47
N ALA A 420 9.26 -19.82 -11.26
CA ALA A 420 9.45 -21.18 -10.77
C ALA A 420 10.64 -21.30 -9.81
N ALA A 421 11.72 -20.53 -10.03
CA ALA A 421 12.91 -20.54 -9.19
C ALA A 421 12.71 -19.79 -7.87
N LEU A 422 12.00 -18.66 -7.88
CA LEU A 422 11.59 -17.94 -6.66
C LEU A 422 10.65 -18.79 -5.78
N GLY A 423 9.98 -19.77 -6.39
CA GLY A 423 8.98 -20.61 -5.73
C GLY A 423 7.71 -19.84 -5.41
N PRO A 424 6.66 -20.52 -4.93
CA PRO A 424 5.54 -19.85 -4.29
C PRO A 424 6.06 -19.06 -3.06
N PRO A 425 5.42 -17.94 -2.67
CA PRO A 425 5.79 -17.21 -1.46
C PRO A 425 5.85 -18.18 -0.26
N PRO A 426 6.75 -17.96 0.71
CA PRO A 426 7.08 -18.94 1.74
C PRO A 426 5.88 -19.28 2.64
N GLY A 427 5.13 -20.29 2.23
CA GLY A 427 4.26 -21.10 3.08
C GLY A 427 4.89 -22.48 3.25
N ARG A 428 5.12 -22.89 4.50
CA ARG A 428 5.40 -24.29 4.84
C ARG A 428 4.70 -24.58 6.16
N GLY A 429 4.00 -25.68 6.37
CA GLY A 429 3.83 -26.92 5.62
C GLY A 429 2.99 -27.84 6.51
N GLY A 430 2.23 -28.75 5.90
CA GLY A 430 1.23 -29.56 6.60
C GLY A 430 1.77 -30.63 7.54
N ASN A 431 0.87 -31.07 8.43
CA ASN A 431 0.60 -32.47 8.73
C ASN A 431 -0.91 -32.66 8.86
#